data_AF-A0A7J6C2X7-F1
#
_entry.id   AF-A0A7J6C2X7-F1
#
_cell.length_a   1.000
_cell.length_b   1.000
_cell.length_c   1.000
_cell.angle_alpha   90.00
_cell.angle_beta   90.00
_cell.angle_gamma   90.00
#
_symmetry.space_group_name_H-M   'P 1'
#
loop_
_entity.id
_entity.type
_entity.pdbx_description
1 polymer ?
#
loop_
_entity_poly.entity_id
_entity_poly.type
_entity_poly.pdbx_seq_one_letter_code
_entity_poly.pdbx_strand_id
1 'polypeptide(L)'
;MASLVGELREIILRALPSNDEDTTQLLIDRLVDSGLESKDDLQFVQQEDVSEILPTIKLRKLLNAFKMESETVTLDLTIMQHTPSLSAGSSSPQPCSSNMSVSTDRESSSLKDNQPSTSHIRKTWPDTFQVPWQLMPVEIQSAISSGKRPSPPARRQMVRVLADEMRKFEPTPTRAQCLTICKSIVHQYAQSFADQLHDGRIVGEGYSSLLAQIKTRIENLSRTTSFREHRSSGSGVKRGPTDTYGCTRFQPDLPLEETDDSIESKRQKLEDLYRREGTKGAEKSEVEQLMATTFCLQRSPINSVPAPSVAELMEKWPYLFFQKGLFAHFELLTDIKVLRALELSMEECGRSIVEFFKSKPTNSEVKSILSKDEASDSSYLVVRLLMAHFAEKQEGLILQENMSATSADLEKTGNLPVTPRLILLGENPGQWMKRWMISLEGRIICGVQPTFLTGLAALFSLYYIFNLQYQEEAASTLEFLQRRFVGINPEKGTKAARGKVTSKKTGKTVQKKTITVNTKVSNLLKRLMDFEWDFI
;
A
#
# COMPACT_ATOMS: atom_id res chain seq x y z
N MET A 1 -9.43 13.74 -52.38
CA MET A 1 -9.70 15.14 -51.97
C MET A 1 -11.17 15.39 -51.66
N ALA A 2 -12.11 15.39 -52.62
CA ALA A 2 -13.52 15.73 -52.30
C ALA A 2 -14.20 14.78 -51.30
N SER A 3 -13.89 13.47 -51.34
CA SER A 3 -14.36 12.49 -50.34
C SER A 3 -13.78 12.77 -48.94
N LEU A 4 -12.47 12.97 -48.88
CA LEU A 4 -11.73 13.25 -47.64
C LEU A 4 -12.20 14.54 -46.96
N VAL A 5 -12.44 15.61 -47.73
CA VAL A 5 -12.97 16.89 -47.20
C VAL A 5 -14.36 16.69 -46.58
N GLY A 6 -15.22 15.87 -47.20
CA GLY A 6 -16.52 15.53 -46.63
C GLY A 6 -16.41 14.76 -45.32
N GLU A 7 -15.55 13.74 -45.28
CA GLU A 7 -15.29 12.91 -44.09
C GLU A 7 -14.70 13.74 -42.94
N LEU A 8 -13.73 14.62 -43.22
CA LEU A 8 -13.15 15.53 -42.23
C LEU A 8 -14.21 16.46 -41.63
N ARG A 9 -15.11 17.00 -42.46
CA ARG A 9 -16.20 17.86 -42.01
C ARG A 9 -17.13 17.12 -41.04
N GLU A 10 -17.49 15.88 -41.34
CA GLU A 10 -18.31 15.06 -40.44
C GLU A 10 -17.62 14.79 -39.10
N ILE A 11 -16.32 14.45 -39.12
CA ILE A 11 -15.54 14.18 -37.90
C ILE A 11 -15.42 15.45 -37.04
N ILE A 12 -15.13 16.61 -37.65
CA ILE A 12 -15.01 17.89 -36.95
C ILE A 12 -16.34 18.28 -36.31
N LEU A 13 -17.46 18.19 -37.05
CA LEU A 13 -18.78 18.52 -36.52
C LEU A 13 -19.23 17.55 -35.43
N ARG A 14 -18.85 16.27 -35.51
CA ARG A 14 -19.10 15.29 -34.44
C ARG A 14 -18.32 15.62 -33.16
N ALA A 15 -17.05 16.01 -33.30
CA ALA A 15 -16.20 16.38 -32.19
C ALA A 15 -16.58 17.73 -31.57
N LEU A 16 -17.02 18.68 -32.41
CA LEU A 16 -17.34 20.05 -32.06
C LEU A 16 -18.71 20.48 -32.66
N PRO A 17 -19.85 20.00 -32.10
CA PRO A 17 -21.19 20.24 -32.67
C PRO A 17 -21.63 21.71 -32.69
N SER A 18 -20.94 22.57 -31.95
CA SER A 18 -21.23 24.00 -31.83
C SER A 18 -20.10 24.87 -32.41
N ASN A 19 -19.32 24.33 -33.36
CA ASN A 19 -18.34 25.11 -34.11
C ASN A 19 -19.03 25.87 -35.24
N ASP A 20 -18.55 27.09 -35.53
CA ASP A 20 -19.01 27.86 -36.67
C ASP A 20 -18.48 27.27 -37.99
N GLU A 21 -19.22 27.52 -39.07
CA GLU A 21 -18.92 26.95 -40.38
C GLU A 21 -17.60 27.48 -40.96
N ASP A 22 -17.30 28.76 -40.74
CA ASP A 22 -16.06 29.40 -41.20
C ASP A 22 -14.83 28.81 -40.51
N THR A 23 -14.89 28.60 -39.19
CA THR A 23 -13.82 27.92 -38.44
C THR A 23 -13.70 26.45 -38.82
N THR A 24 -14.81 25.79 -39.17
CA THR A 24 -14.80 24.40 -39.62
C THR A 24 -14.11 24.26 -40.98
N GLN A 25 -14.41 25.16 -41.93
CA GLN A 25 -13.74 25.19 -43.22
C GLN A 25 -12.25 25.52 -43.08
N LEU A 26 -11.90 26.49 -42.23
CA LEU A 26 -10.50 26.87 -41.96
C LEU A 26 -9.68 25.70 -41.38
N LEU A 27 -10.29 24.88 -40.52
CA LEU A 27 -9.64 23.68 -39.99
C LEU A 27 -9.39 22.63 -41.08
N ILE A 28 -10.36 22.42 -41.97
CA ILE A 28 -10.22 21.46 -43.07
C ILE A 28 -9.10 21.92 -44.00
N ASP A 29 -9.10 23.19 -44.41
CA ASP A 29 -8.08 23.74 -45.31
C ASP A 29 -6.69 23.61 -44.69
N ARG A 30 -6.53 23.94 -43.40
CA ARG A 30 -5.26 23.81 -42.67
C ARG A 30 -4.75 22.37 -42.59
N LEU A 31 -5.65 21.40 -42.39
CA LEU A 31 -5.30 19.98 -42.30
C LEU A 31 -4.92 19.43 -43.68
N VAL A 32 -5.64 19.84 -44.72
CA VAL A 32 -5.34 19.45 -46.11
C VAL A 32 -4.00 20.05 -46.55
N ASP A 33 -3.73 21.32 -46.25
CA ASP A 33 -2.46 21.99 -46.55
C ASP A 33 -1.26 21.39 -45.81
N SER A 34 -1.51 20.75 -44.66
CA SER A 34 -0.50 20.02 -43.89
C SER A 34 -0.10 18.67 -44.52
N GLY A 35 -0.66 18.29 -45.66
CA GLY A 35 -0.32 17.06 -46.39
C GLY A 35 -1.11 15.83 -45.95
N LEU A 36 -2.33 16.03 -45.44
CA LEU A 36 -3.21 14.93 -45.03
C LEU A 36 -3.81 14.23 -46.26
N GLU A 37 -3.41 12.98 -46.53
CA GLU A 37 -3.81 12.23 -47.73
C GLU A 37 -4.97 11.27 -47.48
N SER A 38 -5.10 10.79 -46.23
CA SER A 38 -6.08 9.80 -45.82
C SER A 38 -6.61 10.03 -44.39
N LYS A 39 -7.71 9.35 -44.05
CA LYS A 39 -8.28 9.39 -42.69
C LYS A 39 -7.32 8.84 -41.62
N ASP A 40 -6.48 7.87 -41.99
CA ASP A 40 -5.52 7.26 -41.07
C ASP A 40 -4.42 8.26 -40.65
N ASP A 41 -4.17 9.29 -41.46
CA ASP A 41 -3.17 10.32 -41.15
C ASP A 41 -3.60 11.23 -39.99
N LEU A 42 -4.88 11.20 -39.60
CA LEU A 42 -5.41 11.94 -38.45
C LEU A 42 -4.73 11.55 -37.13
N GLN A 43 -4.16 10.36 -37.04
CA GLN A 43 -3.39 9.93 -35.87
C GLN A 43 -2.10 10.75 -35.65
N PHE A 44 -1.58 11.37 -36.71
CA PHE A 44 -0.34 12.15 -36.67
C PHE A 44 -0.54 13.64 -36.42
N VAL A 45 -1.80 14.13 -36.42
CA VAL A 45 -2.13 15.52 -36.14
C VAL A 45 -1.84 15.84 -34.67
N GLN A 46 -1.00 16.85 -34.43
CA GLN A 46 -0.60 17.29 -33.10
C GLN A 46 -1.29 18.62 -32.71
N GLN A 47 -1.06 19.05 -31.48
CA GLN A 47 -1.69 20.26 -30.95
C GLN A 47 -1.21 21.50 -31.70
N GLU A 48 0.05 21.53 -32.09
CA GLU A 48 0.72 22.63 -32.74
C GLU A 48 0.06 22.95 -34.10
N ASP A 49 -0.39 21.93 -34.83
CA ASP A 49 -0.95 22.02 -36.18
C ASP A 49 -2.29 22.78 -36.24
N VAL A 50 -3.04 22.77 -35.14
CA VAL A 50 -4.39 23.38 -35.02
C VAL A 50 -4.51 24.39 -33.87
N SER A 51 -3.40 24.71 -33.20
CA SER A 51 -3.34 25.55 -32.00
C SER A 51 -3.80 26.99 -32.19
N GLU A 52 -3.67 27.52 -33.41
CA GLU A 52 -4.00 28.91 -33.75
C GLU A 52 -5.48 29.12 -34.10
N ILE A 53 -6.23 28.03 -34.34
CA ILE A 53 -7.59 28.08 -34.87
C ILE A 53 -8.64 27.82 -33.76
N LEU A 54 -8.30 27.02 -32.74
CA LEU A 54 -9.24 26.61 -31.70
C LEU A 54 -8.74 26.92 -30.27
N PRO A 55 -9.64 27.34 -29.36
CA PRO A 55 -9.34 27.38 -27.93
C PRO A 55 -8.91 26.00 -27.41
N THR A 56 -8.01 25.99 -26.43
CA THR A 56 -7.31 24.79 -25.91
C THR A 56 -8.21 23.60 -25.59
N ILE A 57 -9.44 23.84 -25.12
CA ILE A 57 -10.39 22.76 -24.79
C ILE A 57 -11.07 22.19 -26.03
N LYS A 58 -11.45 23.03 -27.01
CA LYS A 58 -12.02 22.56 -28.28
C LYS A 58 -10.97 21.76 -29.06
N LEU A 59 -9.74 22.24 -29.08
CA LEU A 59 -8.60 21.55 -29.68
C LEU A 59 -8.41 20.14 -29.10
N ARG A 60 -8.37 20.00 -27.77
CA ARG A 60 -8.19 18.69 -27.13
C ARG A 60 -9.32 17.71 -27.43
N LYS A 61 -10.56 18.20 -27.55
CA LYS A 61 -11.71 17.37 -27.96
C LYS A 61 -11.55 16.88 -29.40
N LEU A 62 -11.10 17.76 -30.29
CA LEU A 62 -10.87 17.42 -31.69
C LEU A 62 -9.75 16.37 -31.84
N LEU A 63 -8.60 16.57 -31.20
CA LEU A 63 -7.50 15.59 -31.23
C LEU A 63 -7.90 14.22 -30.67
N ASN A 64 -8.76 14.20 -29.63
CA ASN A 64 -9.26 12.94 -29.11
C ASN A 64 -10.19 12.22 -30.11
N ALA A 65 -11.02 12.98 -30.84
CA ALA A 65 -11.87 12.41 -31.89
C ALA A 65 -11.03 11.82 -33.03
N PHE A 66 -9.97 12.52 -33.46
CA PHE A 66 -9.05 12.03 -34.50
C PHE A 66 -8.38 10.70 -34.13
N LYS A 67 -7.98 10.53 -32.86
CA LYS A 67 -7.44 9.26 -32.36
C LYS A 67 -8.46 8.12 -32.41
N MET A 68 -9.69 8.37 -31.98
CA MET A 68 -10.76 7.37 -32.00
C MET A 68 -11.15 6.95 -33.41
N GLU A 69 -11.13 7.89 -34.36
CA GLU A 69 -11.43 7.62 -35.78
C GLU A 69 -10.33 6.79 -36.47
N SER A 70 -9.09 6.87 -35.98
CA SER A 70 -7.96 6.07 -36.49
C SER A 70 -7.98 4.65 -35.89
N GLU A 71 -8.31 4.52 -34.60
CA GLU A 71 -8.41 3.23 -33.91
C GLU A 71 -9.56 2.35 -34.44
N THR A 72 -10.65 2.96 -34.90
CA THR A 72 -11.80 2.23 -35.48
C THR A 72 -11.48 1.62 -36.85
N VAL A 73 -10.65 2.26 -37.68
CA VAL A 73 -10.25 1.74 -39.01
C VAL A 73 -9.31 0.53 -38.87
N THR A 74 -8.40 0.53 -37.89
CA THR A 74 -7.51 -0.62 -37.61
C THR A 74 -8.25 -1.89 -37.20
N LEU A 75 -9.43 -1.77 -36.58
CA LEU A 75 -10.26 -2.91 -36.16
C LEU A 75 -11.08 -3.50 -37.32
N ASP A 76 -11.50 -2.68 -38.29
CA ASP A 76 -12.23 -3.17 -39.46
C ASP A 76 -11.31 -3.88 -40.48
N LEU A 77 -10.07 -3.41 -40.64
CA LEU A 77 -9.09 -4.05 -41.55
C LEU A 77 -8.64 -5.43 -41.05
N THR A 78 -8.69 -5.69 -39.74
CA THR A 78 -8.31 -7.00 -39.17
C THR A 78 -9.42 -8.06 -39.31
N ILE A 79 -10.65 -7.68 -39.66
CA ILE A 79 -11.80 -8.60 -39.78
C ILE A 79 -11.96 -9.19 -41.20
N MET A 80 -11.26 -8.66 -42.23
CA MET A 80 -11.47 -9.05 -43.63
C MET A 80 -10.35 -9.85 -44.33
N GLN A 81 -9.48 -10.57 -43.61
CA GLN A 81 -8.54 -11.50 -44.26
C GLN A 81 -8.43 -12.86 -43.57
N HIS A 82 -9.36 -13.76 -43.88
CA HIS A 82 -9.14 -15.20 -43.75
C HIS A 82 -9.62 -15.95 -45.00
N THR A 83 -8.68 -16.50 -45.77
CA THR A 83 -8.82 -17.81 -46.42
C THR A 83 -7.42 -18.37 -46.74
N PRO A 84 -7.21 -19.70 -46.65
CA PRO A 84 -5.87 -20.27 -46.50
C PRO A 84 -5.30 -20.76 -47.84
N SER A 85 -3.98 -20.67 -48.04
CA SER A 85 -3.30 -21.55 -48.99
C SER A 85 -1.84 -21.86 -48.63
N LEU A 86 -1.56 -23.14 -48.88
CA LEU A 86 -0.39 -23.98 -48.67
C LEU A 86 0.91 -23.54 -49.39
N SER A 87 2.04 -23.91 -48.76
CA SER A 87 3.31 -24.39 -49.33
C SER A 87 4.47 -23.43 -49.68
N ALA A 88 5.60 -23.78 -49.04
CA ALA A 88 6.93 -24.07 -49.62
C ALA A 88 8.04 -23.00 -49.69
N GLY A 89 9.11 -23.29 -48.93
CA GLY A 89 10.52 -23.05 -49.26
C GLY A 89 11.08 -21.68 -48.87
N SER A 90 12.32 -21.52 -48.45
CA SER A 90 13.43 -22.44 -48.19
C SER A 90 14.59 -21.59 -47.64
N SER A 91 15.37 -22.17 -46.73
CA SER A 91 16.80 -21.90 -46.49
C SER A 91 17.25 -20.57 -45.87
N SER A 92 17.82 -20.66 -44.67
CA SER A 92 19.17 -20.16 -44.40
C SER A 92 19.83 -20.94 -43.25
N PRO A 93 21.15 -21.20 -43.34
CA PRO A 93 21.88 -22.04 -42.40
C PRO A 93 22.49 -21.23 -41.23
N GLN A 94 22.65 -21.91 -40.10
CA GLN A 94 23.62 -21.59 -39.04
C GLN A 94 25.06 -21.90 -39.52
N PRO A 95 26.14 -21.29 -38.97
CA PRO A 95 26.63 -21.66 -37.64
C PRO A 95 27.36 -20.56 -36.83
N CYS A 96 27.67 -20.94 -35.59
CA CYS A 96 28.31 -20.19 -34.53
C CYS A 96 29.85 -20.10 -34.66
N SER A 97 30.42 -19.11 -33.97
CA SER A 97 31.65 -19.16 -33.14
C SER A 97 32.88 -18.31 -33.53
N SER A 98 33.16 -17.39 -32.59
CA SER A 98 34.45 -17.06 -31.94
C SER A 98 35.55 -16.20 -32.59
N ASN A 99 35.89 -15.15 -31.81
CA ASN A 99 37.20 -14.63 -31.41
C ASN A 99 37.98 -13.59 -32.24
N MET A 100 38.12 -12.42 -31.58
CA MET A 100 39.32 -11.60 -31.33
C MET A 100 40.08 -10.87 -32.47
N SER A 101 40.16 -9.55 -32.23
CA SER A 101 41.31 -8.63 -32.30
C SER A 101 41.67 -7.83 -33.57
N VAL A 102 41.56 -6.49 -33.39
CA VAL A 102 42.56 -5.39 -33.64
C VAL A 102 42.96 -5.18 -35.13
N SER A 103 42.77 -4.01 -35.79
CA SER A 103 43.37 -2.69 -35.53
C SER A 103 42.90 -1.60 -36.53
N THR A 104 42.97 -0.32 -36.10
CA THR A 104 43.40 0.92 -36.83
C THR A 104 42.55 1.47 -37.99
N ASP A 105 42.27 2.79 -38.17
CA ASP A 105 43.08 3.98 -37.92
C ASP A 105 42.30 5.33 -38.01
N ARG A 106 43.00 6.41 -37.56
CA ARG A 106 42.82 7.88 -37.69
C ARG A 106 42.28 8.60 -36.44
N GLU A 107 43.12 9.13 -35.55
CA GLU A 107 43.98 10.36 -35.61
C GLU A 107 43.19 11.64 -35.93
N SER A 108 43.24 12.74 -35.17
CA SER A 108 44.42 13.35 -34.54
C SER A 108 44.11 14.35 -33.39
N SER A 109 45.07 14.40 -32.44
CA SER A 109 45.66 15.57 -31.74
C SER A 109 44.80 16.42 -30.75
N SER A 110 45.25 16.84 -29.56
CA SER A 110 46.57 16.82 -28.90
C SER A 110 46.52 17.14 -27.38
N LEU A 111 47.29 16.35 -26.59
CA LEU A 111 48.19 16.67 -25.43
C LEU A 111 47.65 17.40 -24.18
N LYS A 112 48.04 17.17 -22.91
CA LYS A 112 48.79 16.20 -22.06
C LYS A 112 48.51 16.71 -20.62
N ASP A 113 48.27 15.90 -19.58
CA ASP A 113 49.32 15.40 -18.69
C ASP A 113 48.82 14.29 -17.72
N ASN A 114 49.74 13.40 -17.36
CA ASN A 114 49.54 12.16 -16.60
C ASN A 114 49.56 12.36 -15.06
N GLN A 115 48.60 11.76 -14.35
CA GLN A 115 48.80 11.16 -13.01
C GLN A 115 47.70 10.12 -12.68
N PRO A 116 47.95 9.16 -11.78
CA PRO A 116 47.30 7.84 -11.79
C PRO A 116 45.85 7.90 -11.35
N SER A 117 44.99 7.25 -12.13
CA SER A 117 43.56 7.06 -11.87
C SER A 117 43.35 6.23 -10.60
N THR A 118 43.33 6.89 -9.44
CA THR A 118 42.44 6.45 -8.37
C THR A 118 41.02 6.75 -8.84
N SER A 119 40.13 5.78 -8.70
CA SER A 119 38.71 5.95 -8.99
C SER A 119 38.17 7.12 -8.16
N HIS A 120 38.05 8.29 -8.77
CA HIS A 120 37.38 9.43 -8.16
C HIS A 120 35.90 9.08 -8.04
N ILE A 121 35.52 8.46 -6.92
CA ILE A 121 34.14 8.42 -6.44
C ILE A 121 33.68 9.87 -6.40
N ARG A 122 32.78 10.26 -7.32
CA ARG A 122 32.12 11.57 -7.24
C ARG A 122 31.37 11.61 -5.91
N LYS A 123 31.90 12.33 -4.93
CA LYS A 123 31.26 12.51 -3.62
C LYS A 123 29.93 13.20 -3.83
N THR A 124 28.86 12.59 -3.33
CA THR A 124 27.52 13.17 -3.35
C THR A 124 27.37 14.15 -2.18
N TRP A 125 26.38 15.06 -2.23
CA TRP A 125 26.22 16.06 -1.16
C TRP A 125 26.16 15.49 0.27
N PRO A 126 25.56 14.30 0.55
CA PRO A 126 25.56 13.71 1.89
C PRO A 126 26.97 13.36 2.38
N ASP A 127 27.90 13.02 1.47
CA ASP A 127 29.28 12.68 1.81
C ASP A 127 30.10 13.93 2.18
N THR A 128 29.64 15.10 1.76
CA THR A 128 30.26 16.41 2.05
C THR A 128 29.48 17.23 3.07
N PHE A 129 28.31 16.77 3.50
CA PHE A 129 27.41 17.49 4.39
C PHE A 129 28.06 17.69 5.77
N GLN A 130 28.23 18.95 6.16
CA GLN A 130 28.74 19.30 7.48
C GLN A 130 27.57 19.53 8.43
N VAL A 131 27.51 18.76 9.50
CA VAL A 131 26.49 18.94 10.53
C VAL A 131 26.74 20.28 11.22
N PRO A 132 25.74 21.20 11.23
CA PRO A 132 25.94 22.54 11.77
C PRO A 132 25.77 22.52 13.29
N TRP A 133 26.77 21.99 13.98
CA TRP A 133 26.79 21.87 15.45
C TRP A 133 26.60 23.21 16.16
N GLN A 134 27.06 24.31 15.56
CA GLN A 134 26.88 25.67 16.06
C GLN A 134 25.42 26.13 16.12
N LEU A 135 24.53 25.54 15.31
CA LEU A 135 23.09 25.84 15.32
C LEU A 135 22.32 24.95 16.31
N MET A 136 22.97 23.97 16.92
CA MET A 136 22.31 23.04 17.83
C MET A 136 22.02 23.68 19.18
N PRO A 137 20.94 23.26 19.87
CA PRO A 137 20.65 23.71 21.23
C PRO A 137 21.85 23.51 22.17
N VAL A 138 21.99 24.40 23.16
CA VAL A 138 23.05 24.32 24.17
C VAL A 138 23.12 22.93 24.82
N GLU A 139 21.96 22.32 25.09
CA GLU A 139 21.90 20.98 25.67
C GLU A 139 22.50 19.89 24.74
N ILE A 140 22.37 20.03 23.42
CA ILE A 140 22.99 19.11 22.46
C ILE A 140 24.51 19.29 22.42
N GLN A 141 24.97 20.54 22.47
CA GLN A 141 26.40 20.84 22.52
C GLN A 141 27.03 20.29 23.82
N SER A 142 26.35 20.49 24.96
CA SER A 142 26.75 19.92 26.25
C SER A 142 26.68 18.39 26.28
N ALA A 143 25.67 17.78 25.64
CA ALA A 143 25.54 16.33 25.53
C ALA A 143 26.71 15.73 24.77
N ILE A 144 27.13 16.37 23.68
CA ILE A 144 28.29 15.98 22.88
C ILE A 144 29.60 16.13 23.67
N SER A 145 29.80 17.25 24.37
CA SER A 145 31.02 17.49 25.13
C SER A 145 31.16 16.60 26.38
N SER A 146 30.04 16.21 26.97
CA SER A 146 30.00 15.35 28.17
C SER A 146 29.82 13.86 27.86
N GLY A 147 29.62 13.49 26.59
CA GLY A 147 29.34 12.11 26.18
C GLY A 147 28.04 11.55 26.77
N LYS A 148 27.07 12.42 27.08
CA LYS A 148 25.78 12.03 27.66
C LYS A 148 24.67 12.08 26.62
N ARG A 149 23.60 11.33 26.87
CA ARG A 149 22.39 11.34 26.04
C ARG A 149 21.59 12.62 26.31
N PRO A 150 21.20 13.39 25.28
CA PRO A 150 20.40 14.60 25.45
C PRO A 150 18.94 14.24 25.77
N SER A 151 18.20 15.19 26.37
CA SER A 151 16.79 15.02 26.63
C SER A 151 15.97 14.84 25.34
N PRO A 152 14.79 14.18 25.39
CA PRO A 152 13.93 14.04 24.23
C PRO A 152 13.53 15.38 23.57
N PRO A 153 13.22 16.46 24.31
CA PRO A 153 13.01 17.79 23.72
C PRO A 153 14.21 18.32 22.93
N ALA A 154 15.42 18.23 23.48
CA ALA A 154 16.64 18.69 22.83
C ALA A 154 16.95 17.88 21.56
N ARG A 155 16.79 16.54 21.62
CA ARG A 155 16.95 15.66 20.46
C ARG A 155 15.97 16.00 19.34
N ARG A 156 14.70 16.29 19.66
CA ARG A 156 13.73 16.75 18.65
C ARG A 156 14.13 18.07 18.00
N GLN A 157 14.73 18.98 18.75
CA GLN A 157 15.20 20.25 18.20
C GLN A 157 16.42 20.05 17.29
N MET A 158 17.36 19.17 17.65
CA MET A 158 18.45 18.75 16.77
C MET A 158 17.92 18.19 15.44
N VAL A 159 16.93 17.30 15.49
CA VAL A 159 16.30 16.73 14.30
C VAL A 159 15.67 17.81 13.40
N ARG A 160 15.09 18.87 13.98
CA ARG A 160 14.56 20.00 13.20
C ARG A 160 15.66 20.74 12.46
N VAL A 161 16.74 21.11 13.16
CA VAL A 161 17.89 21.81 12.58
C VAL A 161 18.51 20.96 11.45
N LEU A 162 18.76 19.67 11.70
CA LEU A 162 19.29 18.77 10.68
C LEU A 162 18.39 18.70 9.43
N ALA A 163 17.09 18.51 9.62
CA ALA A 163 16.16 18.45 8.50
C ALA A 163 16.08 19.77 7.72
N ASP A 164 16.13 20.92 8.38
CA ASP A 164 16.09 22.23 7.72
C ASP A 164 17.38 22.48 6.92
N GLU A 165 18.54 22.05 7.42
CA GLU A 165 19.84 22.23 6.78
C GLU A 165 20.08 21.24 5.63
N MET A 166 19.68 19.97 5.80
CA MET A 166 19.69 18.98 4.72
C MET A 166 18.82 19.43 3.54
N ARG A 167 17.69 20.09 3.83
CA ARG A 167 16.76 20.56 2.80
C ARG A 167 17.27 21.74 1.97
N LYS A 168 18.38 22.37 2.35
CA LYS A 168 19.06 23.39 1.53
C LYS A 168 19.80 22.76 0.34
N PHE A 169 20.19 21.50 0.45
CA PHE A 169 20.84 20.75 -0.62
C PHE A 169 19.80 20.06 -1.51
N GLU A 170 18.81 19.43 -0.90
CA GLU A 170 17.75 18.71 -1.61
C GLU A 170 16.41 18.86 -0.87
N PRO A 171 15.33 19.33 -1.50
CA PRO A 171 14.06 19.59 -0.82
C PRO A 171 13.44 18.37 -0.12
N THR A 172 13.68 17.18 -0.68
CA THR A 172 13.16 15.88 -0.22
C THR A 172 14.26 14.80 -0.20
N PRO A 173 15.25 14.86 0.73
CA PRO A 173 16.33 13.89 0.78
C PRO A 173 15.81 12.44 0.88
N THR A 174 16.35 11.56 0.06
CA THR A 174 16.07 10.12 0.08
C THR A 174 16.51 9.49 1.41
N ARG A 175 15.98 8.30 1.72
CA ARG A 175 16.37 7.56 2.91
C ARG A 175 17.87 7.25 2.94
N ALA A 176 18.46 6.90 1.79
CA ALA A 176 19.89 6.60 1.66
C ALA A 176 20.77 7.81 2.00
N GLN A 177 20.39 9.01 1.54
CA GLN A 177 21.10 10.24 1.84
C GLN A 177 21.00 10.62 3.33
N CYS A 178 19.82 10.47 3.92
CA CYS A 178 19.63 10.67 5.37
C CYS A 178 20.47 9.69 6.19
N LEU A 179 20.54 8.42 5.74
CA LEU A 179 21.29 7.36 6.39
C LEU A 179 22.79 7.69 6.45
N THR A 180 23.38 8.20 5.37
CA THR A 180 24.80 8.62 5.34
C THR A 180 25.11 9.64 6.44
N ILE A 181 24.23 10.62 6.63
CA ILE A 181 24.42 11.68 7.65
C ILE A 181 24.22 11.11 9.06
N CYS A 182 23.21 10.28 9.28
CA CYS A 182 22.99 9.61 10.56
C CYS A 182 24.18 8.72 10.97
N LYS A 183 24.75 7.99 10.00
CA LYS A 183 25.97 7.20 10.19
C LYS A 183 27.12 8.07 10.67
N SER A 184 27.36 9.21 10.00
CA SER A 184 28.42 10.14 10.39
C SER A 184 28.22 10.69 11.80
N ILE A 185 27.00 11.09 12.16
CA ILE A 185 26.68 11.64 13.48
C ILE A 185 26.91 10.60 14.58
N VAL A 186 26.36 9.39 14.40
CA VAL A 186 26.46 8.33 15.41
C VAL A 186 27.88 7.79 15.51
N HIS A 187 28.63 7.74 14.40
CA HIS A 187 30.03 7.38 14.44
C HIS A 187 30.87 8.38 15.25
N GLN A 188 30.60 9.68 15.08
CA GLN A 188 31.35 10.73 15.78
C GLN A 188 30.94 10.86 17.27
N TYR A 189 29.66 10.62 17.60
CA TYR A 189 29.10 10.86 18.93
C TYR A 189 28.18 9.72 19.39
N ALA A 190 28.72 8.50 19.39
CA ALA A 190 27.97 7.29 19.70
C ALA A 190 27.28 7.34 21.07
N GLN A 191 27.97 7.80 22.11
CA GLN A 191 27.42 7.88 23.48
C GLN A 191 26.22 8.83 23.61
N SER A 192 26.14 9.84 22.75
CA SER A 192 25.05 10.83 22.78
C SER A 192 23.87 10.44 21.89
N PHE A 193 24.12 9.78 20.75
CA PHE A 193 23.08 9.60 19.73
C PHE A 193 22.82 8.16 19.29
N ALA A 194 23.69 7.20 19.63
CA ALA A 194 23.47 5.81 19.27
C ALA A 194 22.23 5.23 19.96
N ASP A 195 21.56 4.31 19.30
CA ASP A 195 20.55 3.45 19.91
C ASP A 195 21.28 2.48 20.83
N GLN A 196 21.14 2.66 22.13
CA GLN A 196 21.84 1.90 23.16
C GLN A 196 20.84 1.37 24.19
N LEU A 197 21.12 0.17 24.69
CA LEU A 197 20.48 -0.43 25.85
C LEU A 197 21.06 0.16 27.14
N HIS A 198 20.42 -0.13 28.29
CA HIS A 198 20.82 0.41 29.60
C HIS A 198 22.26 0.04 30.01
N ASP A 199 22.82 -1.03 29.45
CA ASP A 199 24.18 -1.52 29.72
C ASP A 199 25.22 -0.94 28.74
N GLY A 200 24.81 0.02 27.91
CA GLY A 200 25.66 0.68 26.92
C GLY A 200 25.83 -0.10 25.61
N ARG A 201 25.19 -1.26 25.45
CA ARG A 201 25.26 -2.03 24.20
C ARG A 201 24.46 -1.35 23.09
N ILE A 202 25.06 -1.22 21.92
CA ILE A 202 24.42 -0.63 20.74
C ILE A 202 23.39 -1.62 20.17
N VAL A 203 22.17 -1.12 19.91
CA VAL A 203 21.07 -1.85 19.29
C VAL A 203 21.16 -1.74 17.77
N GLY A 204 21.27 -2.87 17.09
CA GLY A 204 21.43 -2.91 15.64
C GLY A 204 22.66 -2.12 15.19
N GLU A 205 22.48 -1.25 14.18
CA GLU A 205 23.55 -0.37 13.68
C GLU A 205 23.64 0.97 14.44
N GLY A 206 22.79 1.18 15.46
CA GLY A 206 22.86 2.33 16.36
C GLY A 206 22.25 3.64 15.86
N TYR A 207 21.80 3.76 14.62
CA TYR A 207 21.27 5.03 14.07
C TYR A 207 19.82 4.96 13.61
N SER A 208 19.13 3.84 13.84
CA SER A 208 17.78 3.57 13.35
C SER A 208 16.77 4.61 13.84
N SER A 209 16.80 4.95 15.12
CA SER A 209 15.85 5.92 15.69
C SER A 209 16.12 7.35 15.20
N LEU A 210 17.38 7.74 15.03
CA LEU A 210 17.76 9.06 14.50
C LEU A 210 17.33 9.21 13.05
N LEU A 211 17.59 8.19 12.23
CA LEU A 211 17.15 8.14 10.83
C LEU A 211 15.63 8.26 10.70
N ALA A 212 14.88 7.49 11.50
CA ALA A 212 13.42 7.54 11.51
C ALA A 212 12.90 8.95 11.84
N GLN A 213 13.48 9.60 12.85
CA GLN A 213 13.09 10.95 13.27
C GLN A 213 13.37 12.02 12.20
N ILE A 214 14.56 11.99 11.59
CA ILE A 214 14.94 12.93 10.51
C ILE A 214 14.04 12.74 9.29
N LYS A 215 13.81 11.50 8.88
CA LYS A 215 12.99 11.20 7.70
C LYS A 215 11.53 11.62 7.89
N THR A 216 10.95 11.30 9.05
CA THR A 216 9.61 11.76 9.45
C THR A 216 9.49 13.30 9.45
N ARG A 217 10.53 14.01 9.90
CA ARG A 217 10.53 15.49 9.91
C ARG A 217 10.58 16.08 8.50
N ILE A 218 11.46 15.56 7.64
CA ILE A 218 11.59 15.97 6.23
C ILE A 218 10.27 15.76 5.48
N GLU A 219 9.62 14.62 5.68
CA GLU A 219 8.31 14.33 5.09
C GLU A 219 7.25 15.33 5.57
N ASN A 220 7.20 15.61 6.87
CA ASN A 220 6.28 16.59 7.44
C ASN A 220 6.48 18.01 6.86
N LEU A 221 7.73 18.40 6.60
CA LEU A 221 8.06 19.68 5.97
C LEU A 221 7.65 19.73 4.50
N SER A 222 7.87 18.63 3.78
CA SER A 222 7.56 18.48 2.36
C SER A 222 6.04 18.42 2.06
N ARG A 223 5.21 18.27 3.10
CA ARG A 223 3.74 18.40 3.01
C ARG A 223 3.27 19.84 2.72
N THR A 224 4.11 20.85 2.90
CA THR A 224 3.75 22.26 2.63
C THR A 224 3.97 22.70 1.18
N THR A 225 4.78 21.99 0.41
CA THR A 225 5.13 22.32 -0.98
C THR A 225 4.42 21.47 -2.04
N SER A 226 3.53 20.56 -1.67
CA SER A 226 2.77 19.70 -2.59
C SER A 226 1.26 19.99 -2.63
N PHE A 227 0.90 21.28 -2.54
CA PHE A 227 -0.46 21.74 -2.85
C PHE A 227 -0.53 22.30 -4.27
N ARG A 228 -0.36 21.44 -5.28
CA ARG A 228 -0.92 21.66 -6.61
C ARG A 228 -1.11 20.31 -7.30
N GLU A 229 -2.29 20.18 -7.89
CA GLU A 229 -2.72 19.13 -8.82
C GLU A 229 -2.98 17.74 -8.22
N HIS A 230 -4.22 17.55 -7.76
CA HIS A 230 -5.18 16.74 -8.52
C HIS A 230 -6.58 16.95 -7.92
N ARG A 231 -7.42 17.68 -8.66
CA ARG A 231 -8.87 17.57 -8.56
C ARG A 231 -9.42 17.27 -9.94
N SER A 232 -10.08 16.11 -9.98
CA SER A 232 -11.23 15.79 -10.83
C SER A 232 -10.98 15.57 -12.33
N SER A 233 -10.87 14.29 -12.70
CA SER A 233 -11.30 13.80 -14.01
C SER A 233 -11.82 12.36 -13.86
N GLY A 234 -13.08 12.16 -14.25
CA GLY A 234 -13.62 10.86 -14.62
C GLY A 234 -14.50 10.16 -13.58
N SER A 235 -15.79 10.10 -13.88
CA SER A 235 -16.65 9.00 -13.45
C SER A 235 -15.99 7.66 -13.78
N GLY A 236 -15.75 6.87 -12.74
CA GLY A 236 -15.09 5.57 -12.80
C GLY A 236 -14.53 5.30 -11.42
N VAL A 237 -15.08 4.29 -10.74
CA VAL A 237 -14.68 3.91 -9.38
C VAL A 237 -13.24 3.40 -9.44
N LYS A 238 -12.26 4.30 -9.35
CA LYS A 238 -10.84 3.92 -9.25
C LYS A 238 -10.47 3.85 -7.78
N ARG A 239 -9.93 2.69 -7.39
CA ARG A 239 -9.32 2.40 -6.09
C ARG A 239 -8.22 3.42 -5.79
N GLY A 240 -8.16 3.91 -4.55
CA GLY A 240 -7.29 4.99 -4.11
C GLY A 240 -5.99 4.51 -3.46
N PRO A 241 -5.07 5.42 -3.07
CA PRO A 241 -3.79 5.07 -2.43
C PRO A 241 -3.89 4.31 -1.08
N THR A 242 -5.10 4.08 -0.57
CA THR A 242 -5.38 3.26 0.61
C THR A 242 -5.35 1.76 0.30
N ASP A 243 -5.46 1.39 -0.98
CA ASP A 243 -5.71 0.00 -1.37
C ASP A 243 -4.42 -0.84 -1.41
N THR A 244 -3.27 -0.22 -1.67
CA THR A 244 -1.93 -0.85 -1.60
C THR A 244 -1.28 -0.73 -0.20
N TYR A 245 -2.02 -0.24 0.80
CA TYR A 245 -1.47 0.15 2.09
C TYR A 245 -0.77 -1.00 2.80
N GLY A 246 0.57 -0.96 2.88
CA GLY A 246 1.38 -2.00 3.51
C GLY A 246 1.56 -3.28 2.69
N CYS A 247 1.01 -3.34 1.47
CA CYS A 247 1.10 -4.50 0.60
C CYS A 247 2.31 -4.37 -0.33
N THR A 248 3.26 -5.31 -0.25
CA THR A 248 4.43 -5.39 -1.14
C THR A 248 4.08 -6.04 -2.48
N ARG A 249 3.08 -6.94 -2.50
CA ARG A 249 2.64 -7.68 -3.70
C ARG A 249 1.14 -7.51 -3.96
N PHE A 250 0.69 -6.27 -4.08
CA PHE A 250 -0.74 -5.95 -4.22
C PHE A 250 -1.40 -6.53 -5.47
N GLN A 251 -0.73 -6.38 -6.62
CA GLN A 251 -1.13 -6.89 -7.93
C GLN A 251 0.12 -7.50 -8.56
N PRO A 252 0.45 -8.76 -8.22
CA PRO A 252 1.64 -9.42 -8.75
C PRO A 252 1.44 -9.76 -10.23
N ASP A 253 2.53 -9.64 -10.98
CA ASP A 253 2.60 -10.16 -12.35
C ASP A 253 2.64 -11.69 -12.36
N LEU A 254 2.49 -12.26 -13.54
CA LEU A 254 2.61 -13.70 -13.76
C LEU A 254 4.05 -14.15 -13.44
N PRO A 255 4.27 -15.28 -12.73
CA PRO A 255 5.61 -15.78 -12.46
C PRO A 255 6.39 -16.04 -13.76
N LEU A 256 7.69 -15.73 -13.79
CA LEU A 256 8.53 -15.77 -15.00
C LEU A 256 8.57 -17.15 -15.69
N GLU A 257 8.39 -18.23 -14.93
CA GLU A 257 8.43 -19.62 -15.42
C GLU A 257 7.08 -20.12 -15.92
N GLU A 258 6.04 -19.29 -15.83
CA GLU A 258 4.66 -19.70 -16.07
C GLU A 258 4.07 -18.98 -17.29
N THR A 259 2.97 -19.51 -17.79
CA THR A 259 2.12 -18.86 -18.80
C THR A 259 0.69 -18.73 -18.24
N ASP A 260 -0.15 -17.91 -18.86
CA ASP A 260 -1.57 -17.80 -18.48
C ASP A 260 -2.26 -19.18 -18.48
N ASP A 261 -2.02 -20.00 -19.50
CA ASP A 261 -2.55 -21.36 -19.60
C ASP A 261 -2.03 -22.28 -18.48
N SER A 262 -0.74 -22.17 -18.13
CA SER A 262 -0.15 -22.96 -17.04
C SER A 262 -0.77 -22.61 -15.68
N ILE A 263 -0.90 -21.31 -15.38
CA ILE A 263 -1.48 -20.86 -14.11
C ILE A 263 -2.96 -21.23 -14.03
N GLU A 264 -3.71 -21.11 -15.13
CA GLU A 264 -5.11 -21.51 -15.19
C GLU A 264 -5.29 -23.03 -15.02
N SER A 265 -4.41 -23.84 -15.60
CA SER A 265 -4.37 -25.29 -15.34
C SER A 265 -4.12 -25.61 -13.86
N LYS A 266 -3.21 -24.88 -13.21
CA LYS A 266 -2.95 -25.03 -11.76
C LYS A 266 -4.14 -24.61 -10.91
N ARG A 267 -4.89 -23.59 -11.31
CA ARG A 267 -6.14 -23.18 -10.67
C ARG A 267 -7.20 -24.29 -10.77
N GLN A 268 -7.41 -24.87 -11.95
CA GLN A 268 -8.34 -25.99 -12.15
C GLN A 268 -7.96 -27.20 -11.29
N LYS A 269 -6.66 -27.47 -11.16
CA LYS A 269 -6.15 -28.52 -10.26
C LYS A 269 -6.50 -28.27 -8.78
N LEU A 270 -6.48 -27.01 -8.32
CA LEU A 270 -6.96 -26.66 -6.97
C LEU A 270 -8.46 -26.94 -6.79
N GLU A 271 -9.29 -26.60 -7.78
CA GLU A 271 -10.72 -26.91 -7.76
C GLU A 271 -11.00 -28.41 -7.71
N ASP A 272 -10.28 -29.19 -8.51
CA ASP A 272 -10.40 -30.65 -8.54
C ASP A 272 -9.95 -31.29 -7.22
N LEU A 273 -8.89 -30.75 -6.59
CA LEU A 273 -8.46 -31.16 -5.25
C LEU A 273 -9.55 -30.89 -4.22
N TYR A 274 -10.16 -29.69 -4.25
CA TYR A 274 -11.25 -29.37 -3.35
C TYR A 274 -12.48 -30.26 -3.59
N ARG A 275 -12.84 -30.56 -4.84
CA ARG A 275 -13.96 -31.44 -5.16
C ARG A 275 -13.75 -32.86 -4.64
N ARG A 276 -12.52 -33.37 -4.70
CA ARG A 276 -12.19 -34.75 -4.26
C ARG A 276 -11.99 -34.85 -2.75
N GLU A 277 -11.39 -33.85 -2.13
CA GLU A 277 -10.88 -33.95 -0.75
C GLU A 277 -11.54 -32.99 0.24
N GLY A 278 -12.26 -32.00 -0.28
CA GLY A 278 -12.89 -30.95 0.51
C GLY A 278 -11.90 -30.25 1.43
N THR A 279 -12.34 -30.06 2.68
CA THR A 279 -11.58 -29.38 3.73
C THR A 279 -10.28 -30.08 4.10
N LYS A 280 -10.17 -31.41 3.91
CA LYS A 280 -8.97 -32.19 4.26
C LYS A 280 -7.77 -31.83 3.38
N GLY A 281 -8.01 -31.36 2.17
CA GLY A 281 -6.94 -30.96 1.26
C GLY A 281 -6.17 -29.71 1.71
N ALA A 282 -6.73 -28.90 2.63
CA ALA A 282 -6.10 -27.67 3.10
C ALA A 282 -4.73 -27.89 3.76
N GLU A 283 -4.50 -29.09 4.32
CA GLU A 283 -3.23 -29.45 4.97
C GLU A 283 -2.16 -29.97 3.99
N LYS A 284 -2.48 -30.15 2.72
CA LYS A 284 -1.54 -30.70 1.74
C LYS A 284 -0.53 -29.65 1.28
N SER A 285 0.75 -30.05 1.24
CA SER A 285 1.84 -29.24 0.67
C SER A 285 1.57 -28.86 -0.81
N GLU A 286 0.94 -29.75 -1.57
CA GLU A 286 0.54 -29.46 -2.95
C GLU A 286 -0.43 -28.29 -3.05
N VAL A 287 -1.43 -28.21 -2.15
CA VAL A 287 -2.38 -27.09 -2.12
C VAL A 287 -1.67 -25.79 -1.77
N GLU A 288 -0.74 -25.82 -0.82
CA GLU A 288 0.07 -24.66 -0.44
C GLU A 288 0.92 -24.13 -1.62
N GLN A 289 1.60 -25.02 -2.35
CA GLN A 289 2.39 -24.65 -3.53
C GLN A 289 1.52 -24.09 -4.66
N LEU A 290 0.38 -24.73 -4.94
CA LEU A 290 -0.54 -24.26 -5.98
C LEU A 290 -1.16 -22.91 -5.61
N MET A 291 -1.56 -22.72 -4.34
CA MET A 291 -2.09 -21.44 -3.85
C MET A 291 -1.05 -20.32 -3.96
N ALA A 292 0.22 -20.59 -3.66
CA ALA A 292 1.30 -19.61 -3.82
C ALA A 292 1.56 -19.28 -5.30
N THR A 293 1.58 -20.30 -6.16
CA THR A 293 1.86 -20.12 -7.60
C THR A 293 0.73 -19.38 -8.32
N THR A 294 -0.52 -19.64 -7.94
CA THR A 294 -1.72 -19.02 -8.52
C THR A 294 -2.09 -17.68 -7.86
N PHE A 295 -1.20 -17.13 -7.02
CA PHE A 295 -1.47 -15.91 -6.26
C PHE A 295 -1.89 -14.72 -7.15
N CYS A 296 -1.31 -14.57 -8.35
CA CYS A 296 -1.72 -13.55 -9.31
C CYS A 296 -3.18 -13.68 -9.77
N LEU A 297 -3.66 -14.89 -10.03
CA LEU A 297 -5.06 -15.14 -10.38
C LEU A 297 -6.02 -14.98 -9.20
N GLN A 298 -5.56 -15.14 -7.96
CA GLN A 298 -6.37 -14.82 -6.79
C GLN A 298 -6.53 -13.30 -6.63
N ARG A 299 -5.42 -12.54 -6.81
CA ARG A 299 -5.42 -11.07 -6.67
C ARG A 299 -6.22 -10.36 -7.75
N SER A 300 -6.15 -10.82 -8.99
CA SER A 300 -6.83 -10.21 -10.15
C SER A 300 -8.33 -9.93 -9.93
N PRO A 301 -9.18 -10.92 -9.58
CA PRO A 301 -10.59 -10.67 -9.30
C PRO A 301 -10.79 -9.91 -7.98
N ILE A 302 -10.00 -10.17 -6.93
CA ILE A 302 -10.13 -9.43 -5.65
C ILE A 302 -9.90 -7.91 -5.86
N ASN A 303 -9.03 -7.56 -6.80
CA ASN A 303 -8.70 -6.18 -7.11
C ASN A 303 -9.62 -5.53 -8.17
N SER A 304 -10.54 -6.29 -8.78
CA SER A 304 -11.48 -5.75 -9.77
C SER A 304 -12.43 -4.72 -9.17
N VAL A 305 -13.03 -3.90 -10.03
CA VAL A 305 -14.04 -2.92 -9.62
C VAL A 305 -15.28 -3.03 -10.50
N PRO A 306 -16.45 -3.44 -9.96
CA PRO A 306 -16.65 -3.88 -8.56
C PRO A 306 -15.88 -5.17 -8.24
N ALA A 307 -15.56 -5.37 -6.96
CA ALA A 307 -15.03 -6.64 -6.49
C ALA A 307 -16.15 -7.70 -6.54
N PRO A 308 -15.84 -8.97 -6.80
CA PRO A 308 -16.79 -10.06 -6.62
C PRO A 308 -17.19 -10.17 -5.15
N SER A 309 -18.37 -10.75 -4.92
CA SER A 309 -18.82 -11.11 -3.58
C SER A 309 -17.92 -12.17 -2.96
N VAL A 310 -17.93 -12.24 -1.64
CA VAL A 310 -17.21 -13.27 -0.90
C VAL A 310 -17.70 -14.67 -1.24
N ALA A 311 -18.99 -14.83 -1.54
CA ALA A 311 -19.54 -16.11 -1.99
C ALA A 311 -18.92 -16.58 -3.32
N GLU A 312 -18.79 -15.70 -4.31
CA GLU A 312 -18.15 -16.02 -5.60
C GLU A 312 -16.64 -16.31 -5.43
N LEU A 313 -15.97 -15.59 -4.53
CA LEU A 313 -14.57 -15.86 -4.19
C LEU A 313 -14.40 -17.21 -3.49
N MET A 314 -15.32 -17.59 -2.59
CA MET A 314 -15.30 -18.89 -1.91
C MET A 314 -15.51 -20.05 -2.88
N GLU A 315 -16.35 -19.87 -3.89
CA GLU A 315 -16.57 -20.88 -4.92
C GLU A 315 -15.30 -21.13 -5.75
N LYS A 316 -14.64 -20.07 -6.20
CA LYS A 316 -13.43 -20.16 -7.04
C LYS A 316 -12.15 -20.49 -6.26
N TRP A 317 -12.06 -20.05 -5.01
CA TRP A 317 -10.86 -20.14 -4.19
C TRP A 317 -11.18 -20.63 -2.77
N PRO A 318 -11.79 -21.81 -2.59
CA PRO A 318 -12.24 -22.28 -1.28
C PRO A 318 -11.09 -22.40 -0.27
N TYR A 319 -9.90 -22.82 -0.73
CA TYR A 319 -8.71 -22.95 0.13
C TYR A 319 -8.19 -21.61 0.68
N LEU A 320 -8.53 -20.47 0.07
CA LEU A 320 -8.19 -19.14 0.60
C LEU A 320 -8.84 -18.88 1.98
N PHE A 321 -10.02 -19.45 2.21
CA PHE A 321 -10.86 -19.17 3.38
C PHE A 321 -10.58 -20.08 4.59
N PHE A 322 -9.50 -20.87 4.53
CA PHE A 322 -8.96 -21.59 5.69
C PHE A 322 -7.93 -20.73 6.39
N GLN A 323 -7.75 -20.94 7.70
CA GLN A 323 -6.77 -20.21 8.51
C GLN A 323 -5.37 -20.20 7.86
N LYS A 324 -4.87 -21.37 7.43
CA LYS A 324 -3.58 -21.50 6.75
C LYS A 324 -3.53 -20.69 5.44
N GLY A 325 -4.61 -20.74 4.66
CA GLY A 325 -4.76 -19.97 3.43
C GLY A 325 -4.74 -18.47 3.66
N LEU A 326 -5.49 -17.98 4.65
CA LEU A 326 -5.52 -16.57 5.05
C LEU A 326 -4.13 -16.09 5.48
N PHE A 327 -3.42 -16.85 6.32
CA PHE A 327 -2.09 -16.49 6.79
C PHE A 327 -1.07 -16.47 5.66
N ALA A 328 -1.03 -17.51 4.82
CA ALA A 328 -0.11 -17.58 3.70
C ALA A 328 -0.37 -16.47 2.67
N HIS A 329 -1.64 -16.18 2.35
CA HIS A 329 -1.99 -15.11 1.42
C HIS A 329 -1.63 -13.73 1.98
N PHE A 330 -1.84 -13.49 3.28
CA PHE A 330 -1.41 -12.26 3.94
C PHE A 330 0.12 -12.11 3.94
N GLU A 331 0.85 -13.19 4.23
CA GLU A 331 2.31 -13.19 4.19
C GLU A 331 2.83 -12.89 2.79
N LEU A 332 2.28 -13.50 1.73
CA LEU A 332 2.64 -13.17 0.35
C LEU A 332 2.34 -11.72 -0.01
N LEU A 333 1.23 -11.18 0.51
CA LEU A 333 0.78 -9.83 0.20
C LEU A 333 1.63 -8.74 0.88
N THR A 334 2.17 -9.01 2.07
CA THR A 334 2.78 -8.00 2.95
C THR A 334 4.22 -8.31 3.38
N ASP A 335 4.72 -9.52 3.08
CA ASP A 335 5.94 -10.12 3.61
C ASP A 335 5.98 -10.22 5.17
N ILE A 336 4.80 -10.20 5.82
CA ILE A 336 4.67 -10.28 7.27
C ILE A 336 3.94 -11.56 7.68
N LYS A 337 4.55 -12.34 8.58
CA LYS A 337 3.90 -13.45 9.29
C LYS A 337 2.98 -12.91 10.37
N VAL A 338 1.73 -12.62 10.02
CA VAL A 338 0.75 -11.92 10.88
C VAL A 338 0.60 -12.51 12.28
N LEU A 339 0.46 -13.84 12.39
CA LEU A 339 0.32 -14.48 13.69
C LEU A 339 1.57 -14.27 14.54
N ARG A 340 2.75 -14.49 13.96
CA ARG A 340 4.02 -14.34 14.66
C ARG A 340 4.27 -12.89 15.09
N ALA A 341 3.90 -11.92 14.26
CA ALA A 341 4.00 -10.49 14.60
C ALA A 341 3.10 -10.13 15.80
N LEU A 342 1.87 -10.65 15.82
CA LEU A 342 0.95 -10.46 16.95
C LEU A 342 1.46 -11.15 18.22
N GLU A 343 1.94 -12.39 18.14
CA GLU A 343 2.52 -13.13 19.28
C GLU A 343 3.67 -12.35 19.92
N LEU A 344 4.66 -11.96 19.11
CA LEU A 344 5.82 -11.18 19.57
C LEU A 344 5.38 -9.86 20.24
N SER A 345 4.42 -9.16 19.65
CA SER A 345 3.96 -7.89 20.20
C SER A 345 3.19 -8.04 21.50
N MET A 346 2.39 -9.11 21.63
CA MET A 346 1.70 -9.44 22.88
C MET A 346 2.70 -9.83 23.98
N GLU A 347 3.74 -10.58 23.65
CA GLU A 347 4.84 -10.93 24.55
C GLU A 347 5.62 -9.67 25.00
N GLU A 348 5.96 -8.79 24.07
CA GLU A 348 6.79 -7.60 24.32
C GLU A 348 6.07 -6.49 25.10
N CYS A 349 4.83 -6.17 24.74
CA CYS A 349 4.14 -4.99 25.29
C CYS A 349 2.73 -5.25 25.83
N GLY A 350 2.17 -6.46 25.67
CA GLY A 350 0.82 -6.79 26.16
C GLY A 350 0.67 -6.56 27.66
N ARG A 351 1.64 -7.00 28.46
CA ARG A 351 1.66 -6.76 29.92
C ARG A 351 1.75 -5.27 30.25
N SER A 352 2.63 -4.53 29.57
CA SER A 352 2.80 -3.08 29.77
C SER A 352 1.51 -2.30 29.48
N ILE A 353 0.76 -2.71 28.45
CA ILE A 353 -0.56 -2.12 28.14
C ILE A 353 -1.56 -2.37 29.26
N VAL A 354 -1.62 -3.59 29.79
CA VAL A 354 -2.51 -3.92 30.91
C VAL A 354 -2.15 -3.10 32.16
N GLU A 355 -0.86 -3.03 32.52
CA GLU A 355 -0.40 -2.26 33.67
C GLU A 355 -0.59 -0.73 33.49
N PHE A 356 -0.45 -0.22 32.28
CA PHE A 356 -0.81 1.16 31.96
C PHE A 356 -2.27 1.45 32.27
N PHE A 357 -3.18 0.57 31.86
CA PHE A 357 -4.61 0.77 32.12
C PHE A 357 -4.99 0.53 33.58
N LYS A 358 -4.31 -0.37 34.30
CA LYS A 358 -4.47 -0.53 35.76
C LYS A 358 -4.03 0.71 36.53
N SER A 359 -2.87 1.26 36.19
CA SER A 359 -2.34 2.46 36.86
C SER A 359 -3.11 3.74 36.51
N LYS A 360 -3.54 3.87 35.26
CA LYS A 360 -4.24 5.07 34.75
C LYS A 360 -5.49 4.69 33.93
N PRO A 361 -6.56 4.16 34.57
CA PRO A 361 -7.78 3.80 33.86
C PRO A 361 -8.40 5.01 33.15
N THR A 362 -8.69 4.89 31.86
CA THR A 362 -9.05 6.06 31.04
C THR A 362 -10.53 6.42 31.06
N ASN A 363 -11.40 5.47 31.41
CA ASN A 363 -12.84 5.68 31.52
C ASN A 363 -13.49 4.58 32.42
N SER A 364 -14.80 4.67 32.64
CA SER A 364 -15.56 3.73 33.47
C SER A 364 -15.58 2.31 32.92
N GLU A 365 -15.60 2.15 31.60
CA GLU A 365 -15.63 0.84 30.96
C GLU A 365 -14.31 0.09 31.14
N VAL A 366 -13.18 0.78 30.93
CA VAL A 366 -11.84 0.26 31.23
C VAL A 366 -11.75 -0.19 32.70
N LYS A 367 -12.26 0.61 33.64
CA LYS A 367 -12.31 0.23 35.06
C LYS A 367 -13.17 -1.03 35.28
N SER A 368 -14.33 -1.11 34.63
CA SER A 368 -15.22 -2.27 34.74
C SER A 368 -14.56 -3.55 34.23
N ILE A 369 -13.87 -3.49 33.09
CA ILE A 369 -13.15 -4.63 32.51
C ILE A 369 -12.05 -5.10 33.47
N LEU A 370 -11.23 -4.17 34.00
CA LEU A 370 -10.15 -4.49 34.93
C LEU A 370 -10.65 -5.08 36.26
N SER A 371 -11.84 -4.68 36.73
CA SER A 371 -12.42 -5.18 37.99
C SER A 371 -13.01 -6.59 37.91
N LYS A 372 -13.28 -7.09 36.69
CA LYS A 372 -13.97 -8.36 36.45
C LYS A 372 -13.01 -9.49 36.03
N ASP A 373 -11.70 -9.24 36.03
CA ASP A 373 -10.73 -10.13 35.39
C ASP A 373 -10.34 -11.30 36.30
N GLU A 374 -11.11 -12.39 36.19
CA GLU A 374 -10.67 -13.72 36.61
C GLU A 374 -10.26 -14.53 35.37
N ALA A 375 -8.95 -14.80 35.25
CA ALA A 375 -8.36 -15.81 34.35
C ALA A 375 -8.70 -15.69 32.84
N SER A 376 -8.79 -14.48 32.29
CA SER A 376 -8.94 -14.30 30.83
C SER A 376 -7.61 -14.41 30.07
N ASP A 377 -7.65 -14.87 28.81
CA ASP A 377 -6.51 -14.85 27.88
C ASP A 377 -5.96 -13.43 27.77
N SER A 378 -4.66 -13.26 27.98
CA SER A 378 -4.04 -11.94 28.05
C SER A 378 -4.22 -11.13 26.76
N SER A 379 -4.24 -11.80 25.60
CA SER A 379 -4.44 -11.13 24.31
C SER A 379 -5.87 -10.62 24.17
N TYR A 380 -6.85 -11.40 24.64
CA TYR A 380 -8.26 -10.99 24.65
C TYR A 380 -8.49 -9.78 25.56
N LEU A 381 -7.91 -9.80 26.76
CA LEU A 381 -7.98 -8.68 27.69
C LEU A 381 -7.40 -7.40 27.08
N VAL A 382 -6.21 -7.48 26.47
CA VAL A 382 -5.56 -6.34 25.81
C VAL A 382 -6.48 -5.73 24.74
N VAL A 383 -7.06 -6.55 23.87
CA VAL A 383 -7.97 -6.06 22.82
C VAL A 383 -9.22 -5.41 23.41
N ARG A 384 -9.83 -6.00 24.44
CA ARG A 384 -11.00 -5.40 25.12
C ARG A 384 -10.68 -4.06 25.78
N LEU A 385 -9.51 -3.95 26.42
CA LEU A 385 -9.07 -2.69 27.02
C LEU A 385 -8.85 -1.60 25.96
N LEU A 386 -8.27 -1.95 24.80
CA LEU A 386 -8.10 -1.03 23.67
C LEU A 386 -9.46 -0.55 23.13
N MET A 387 -10.40 -1.46 22.89
CA MET A 387 -11.75 -1.10 22.42
C MET A 387 -12.45 -0.18 23.41
N ALA A 388 -12.46 -0.54 24.70
CA ALA A 388 -13.03 0.29 25.76
C ALA A 388 -12.36 1.66 25.86
N HIS A 389 -11.03 1.73 25.73
CA HIS A 389 -10.29 2.99 25.73
C HIS A 389 -10.73 3.91 24.58
N PHE A 390 -10.90 3.37 23.38
CA PHE A 390 -11.31 4.14 22.20
C PHE A 390 -12.80 4.50 22.17
N ALA A 391 -13.57 3.99 23.14
CA ALA A 391 -15.03 4.05 23.20
C ALA A 391 -15.70 3.28 22.04
N GLU A 392 -15.09 2.16 21.67
CA GLU A 392 -15.56 1.21 20.66
C GLU A 392 -16.24 0.04 21.39
N LYS A 393 -17.46 -0.33 20.96
CA LYS A 393 -18.21 -1.44 21.57
C LYS A 393 -17.62 -2.78 21.14
N GLN A 394 -17.65 -3.78 22.03
CA GLN A 394 -17.10 -5.11 21.75
C GLN A 394 -17.68 -5.71 20.47
N GLU A 395 -18.99 -5.58 20.26
CA GLU A 395 -19.74 -6.11 19.12
C GLU A 395 -19.33 -5.49 17.77
N GLY A 396 -18.57 -4.38 17.81
CA GLY A 396 -17.97 -3.76 16.63
C GLY A 396 -16.84 -4.58 16.00
N LEU A 397 -16.27 -5.55 16.73
CA LEU A 397 -15.21 -6.42 16.24
C LEU A 397 -15.44 -7.89 16.62
N ILE A 398 -15.97 -8.13 17.82
CA ILE A 398 -16.07 -9.43 18.46
C ILE A 398 -17.53 -9.72 18.83
N LEU A 399 -18.09 -10.78 18.27
CA LEU A 399 -19.38 -11.34 18.68
C LEU A 399 -19.14 -12.55 19.59
N GLN A 400 -20.08 -12.81 20.49
CA GLN A 400 -20.04 -13.97 21.39
C GLN A 400 -21.29 -14.81 21.14
N GLU A 401 -21.07 -16.10 20.92
CA GLU A 401 -22.14 -17.06 20.63
C GLU A 401 -21.96 -18.32 21.46
N ASN A 402 -23.04 -19.10 21.60
CA ASN A 402 -23.02 -20.37 22.32
C ASN A 402 -22.04 -21.35 21.65
N MET A 403 -21.40 -22.22 22.44
CA MET A 403 -20.53 -23.29 21.93
C MET A 403 -21.24 -24.23 20.94
N SER A 404 -22.57 -24.39 21.06
CA SER A 404 -23.38 -25.20 20.14
C SER A 404 -23.78 -24.49 18.85
N ALA A 405 -23.52 -23.19 18.71
CA ALA A 405 -23.91 -22.43 17.52
C ALA A 405 -23.19 -22.97 16.26
N THR A 406 -23.98 -23.33 15.24
CA THR A 406 -23.44 -23.77 13.96
C THR A 406 -23.40 -22.63 12.95
N SER A 407 -22.58 -22.76 11.90
CA SER A 407 -22.54 -21.75 10.83
C SER A 407 -23.91 -21.50 10.20
N ALA A 408 -24.69 -22.57 9.98
CA ALA A 408 -26.02 -22.47 9.39
C ALA A 408 -27.02 -21.71 10.29
N ASP A 409 -26.94 -21.91 11.60
CA ASP A 409 -27.82 -21.22 12.56
C ASP A 409 -27.55 -19.71 12.57
N LEU A 410 -26.27 -19.32 12.58
CA LEU A 410 -25.85 -17.92 12.61
C LEU A 410 -26.21 -17.19 11.32
N GLU A 411 -26.02 -17.83 10.16
CA GLU A 411 -26.42 -17.28 8.86
C GLU A 411 -27.94 -17.13 8.74
N LYS A 412 -28.71 -18.12 9.21
CA LYS A 412 -30.18 -18.09 9.15
C LYS A 412 -30.77 -17.00 10.03
N THR A 413 -30.13 -16.67 11.14
CA THR A 413 -30.60 -15.64 12.08
C THR A 413 -30.49 -14.23 11.48
N GLY A 414 -29.65 -14.02 10.46
CA GLY A 414 -29.58 -12.77 9.70
C GLY A 414 -28.94 -11.58 10.45
N ASN A 415 -28.35 -11.81 11.62
CA ASN A 415 -27.76 -10.76 12.47
C ASN A 415 -26.27 -10.48 12.14
N LEU A 416 -25.69 -11.17 11.16
CA LEU A 416 -24.28 -11.04 10.81
C LEU A 416 -24.05 -9.76 9.97
N PRO A 417 -23.16 -8.84 10.41
CA PRO A 417 -22.85 -7.64 9.64
C PRO A 417 -22.19 -7.95 8.29
N VAL A 418 -22.25 -6.97 7.38
CA VAL A 418 -21.53 -7.02 6.11
C VAL A 418 -20.02 -6.94 6.32
N THR A 419 -19.57 -6.19 7.34
CA THR A 419 -18.15 -6.06 7.70
C THR A 419 -17.64 -7.25 8.52
N PRO A 420 -16.33 -7.55 8.51
CA PRO A 420 -15.78 -8.68 9.25
C PRO A 420 -16.11 -8.69 10.75
N ARG A 421 -16.43 -9.87 11.31
CA ARG A 421 -16.54 -10.09 12.77
C ARG A 421 -15.85 -11.38 13.19
N LEU A 422 -15.14 -11.33 14.31
CA LEU A 422 -14.63 -12.51 15.00
C LEU A 422 -15.71 -13.02 15.95
N ILE A 423 -16.17 -14.24 15.75
CA ILE A 423 -17.22 -14.86 16.56
C ILE A 423 -16.56 -15.83 17.52
N LEU A 424 -16.64 -15.54 18.81
CA LEU A 424 -16.10 -16.37 19.88
C LEU A 424 -17.16 -17.33 20.40
N LEU A 425 -16.83 -18.62 20.44
CA LEU A 425 -17.75 -19.68 20.82
C LEU A 425 -17.48 -20.16 22.24
N GLY A 426 -18.50 -20.17 23.08
CA GLY A 426 -18.38 -20.60 24.46
C GLY A 426 -19.64 -20.37 25.28
N GLU A 427 -19.66 -20.94 26.47
CA GLU A 427 -20.78 -20.78 27.40
C GLU A 427 -20.45 -19.78 28.52
N ASN A 428 -19.16 -19.56 28.79
CA ASN A 428 -18.66 -18.74 29.89
C ASN A 428 -17.39 -17.97 29.49
N PRO A 429 -17.04 -16.86 30.18
CA PRO A 429 -15.86 -16.02 29.92
C PRO A 429 -14.54 -16.76 29.67
N GLY A 430 -14.26 -17.81 30.45
CA GLY A 430 -13.05 -18.61 30.32
C GLY A 430 -13.04 -19.59 29.13
N GLN A 431 -14.17 -19.79 28.45
CA GLN A 431 -14.31 -20.74 27.34
C GLN A 431 -14.36 -20.05 25.97
N TRP A 432 -14.85 -18.81 25.88
CA TRP A 432 -14.98 -18.04 24.63
C TRP A 432 -13.66 -17.89 23.85
N MET A 433 -12.51 -18.09 24.49
CA MET A 433 -11.19 -17.89 23.88
C MET A 433 -10.61 -19.16 23.24
N LYS A 434 -11.31 -20.30 23.34
CA LYS A 434 -10.80 -21.58 22.85
C LYS A 434 -11.20 -21.89 21.42
N ARG A 435 -12.31 -21.33 20.93
CA ARG A 435 -12.87 -21.61 19.61
C ARG A 435 -13.45 -20.35 18.98
N TRP A 436 -13.17 -20.14 17.70
CA TRP A 436 -13.67 -18.99 16.97
C TRP A 436 -14.11 -19.34 15.55
N MET A 437 -15.03 -18.53 15.00
CA MET A 437 -15.37 -18.46 13.58
C MET A 437 -15.18 -17.02 13.09
N ILE A 438 -15.15 -16.80 11.78
CA ILE A 438 -15.19 -15.44 11.21
C ILE A 438 -16.36 -15.30 10.25
N SER A 439 -17.08 -14.19 10.37
CA SER A 439 -18.07 -13.77 9.38
C SER A 439 -17.61 -12.59 8.52
N LEU A 440 -18.12 -12.54 7.29
CA LEU A 440 -17.96 -11.45 6.33
C LEU A 440 -19.11 -11.52 5.33
N GLU A 441 -19.67 -10.37 4.92
CA GLU A 441 -20.83 -10.30 4.02
C GLU A 441 -22.04 -11.14 4.48
N GLY A 442 -22.27 -11.19 5.80
CA GLY A 442 -23.38 -11.93 6.40
C GLY A 442 -23.21 -13.46 6.39
N ARG A 443 -22.02 -13.98 6.06
CA ARG A 443 -21.74 -15.43 5.96
C ARG A 443 -20.57 -15.83 6.84
N ILE A 444 -20.51 -17.09 7.24
CA ILE A 444 -19.35 -17.68 7.93
C ILE A 444 -18.33 -18.14 6.89
N ILE A 445 -17.16 -17.50 6.90
CA ILE A 445 -16.14 -17.73 5.86
C ILE A 445 -15.04 -18.68 6.34
N CYS A 446 -14.74 -18.67 7.65
CA CYS A 446 -13.78 -19.59 8.26
C CYS A 446 -14.48 -20.33 9.39
N GLY A 447 -14.44 -21.65 9.32
CA GLY A 447 -15.04 -22.53 10.32
C GLY A 447 -14.33 -22.48 11.68
N VAL A 448 -14.73 -23.37 12.58
CA VAL A 448 -14.24 -23.38 13.96
C VAL A 448 -12.75 -23.65 14.04
N GLN A 449 -12.00 -22.69 14.60
CA GLN A 449 -10.56 -22.76 14.79
C GLN A 449 -10.17 -22.46 16.25
N PRO A 450 -9.00 -22.94 16.73
CA PRO A 450 -8.63 -22.81 18.13
C PRO A 450 -7.99 -21.46 18.44
N THR A 451 -8.07 -21.01 19.70
CA THR A 451 -7.38 -19.85 20.30
C THR A 451 -7.76 -18.45 19.77
N PHE A 452 -7.99 -17.52 20.69
CA PHE A 452 -8.36 -16.14 20.35
C PHE A 452 -7.36 -15.44 19.42
N LEU A 453 -6.06 -15.53 19.71
CA LEU A 453 -5.04 -14.76 19.00
C LEU A 453 -4.96 -15.14 17.52
N THR A 454 -5.15 -16.42 17.18
CA THR A 454 -5.18 -16.84 15.78
C THR A 454 -6.41 -16.34 15.04
N GLY A 455 -7.55 -16.24 15.73
CA GLY A 455 -8.77 -15.63 15.20
C GLY A 455 -8.60 -14.14 14.94
N LEU A 456 -7.92 -13.43 15.86
CA LEU A 456 -7.56 -12.03 15.67
C LEU A 456 -6.64 -11.84 14.45
N ALA A 457 -5.65 -12.72 14.29
CA ALA A 457 -4.74 -12.71 13.14
C ALA A 457 -5.50 -12.94 11.82
N ALA A 458 -6.42 -13.90 11.80
CA ALA A 458 -7.21 -14.22 10.63
C ALA A 458 -8.17 -13.08 10.27
N LEU A 459 -8.88 -12.53 11.26
CA LEU A 459 -9.74 -11.36 11.09
C LEU A 459 -8.97 -10.16 10.54
N PHE A 460 -7.81 -9.84 11.13
CA PHE A 460 -6.97 -8.73 10.69
C PHE A 460 -6.50 -8.93 9.24
N SER A 461 -6.19 -10.16 8.86
CA SER A 461 -5.73 -10.50 7.50
C SER A 461 -6.78 -10.17 6.44
N LEU A 462 -8.08 -10.33 6.72
CA LEU A 462 -9.17 -10.07 5.77
C LEU A 462 -9.16 -8.65 5.22
N TYR A 463 -8.81 -7.64 6.04
CA TYR A 463 -8.77 -6.25 5.58
C TYR A 463 -7.73 -6.01 4.50
N TYR A 464 -6.66 -6.80 4.48
CA TYR A 464 -5.60 -6.70 3.50
C TYR A 464 -5.89 -7.59 2.30
N ILE A 465 -6.26 -8.86 2.56
CA ILE A 465 -6.60 -9.83 1.52
C ILE A 465 -7.75 -9.29 0.67
N PHE A 466 -8.89 -8.93 1.26
CA PHE A 466 -10.06 -8.48 0.49
C PHE A 466 -10.11 -6.96 0.27
N ASN A 467 -9.00 -6.26 0.55
CA ASN A 467 -8.89 -4.81 0.42
C ASN A 467 -10.04 -4.03 1.08
N LEU A 468 -10.37 -4.42 2.32
CA LEU A 468 -11.46 -3.81 3.07
C LEU A 468 -10.94 -2.59 3.85
N GLN A 469 -11.80 -1.59 4.00
CA GLN A 469 -11.60 -0.56 5.03
C GLN A 469 -11.90 -1.14 6.41
N TYR A 470 -11.23 -0.60 7.44
CA TYR A 470 -11.60 -0.89 8.81
C TYR A 470 -13.02 -0.36 9.07
N GLN A 471 -13.85 -1.21 9.67
CA GLN A 471 -15.20 -0.84 10.06
C GLN A 471 -15.17 0.27 11.10
N GLU A 472 -16.15 1.17 11.03
CA GLU A 472 -16.18 2.38 11.85
C GLU A 472 -16.26 2.06 13.35
N GLU A 473 -16.90 0.94 13.70
CA GLU A 473 -17.16 0.50 15.06
C GLU A 473 -15.89 0.01 15.80
N ALA A 474 -14.81 -0.27 15.08
CA ALA A 474 -13.55 -0.77 15.63
C ALA A 474 -12.29 -0.16 14.97
N ALA A 475 -12.45 0.96 14.25
CA ALA A 475 -11.41 1.52 13.39
C ALA A 475 -10.14 1.93 14.14
N SER A 476 -10.28 2.48 15.35
CA SER A 476 -9.13 2.92 16.16
C SER A 476 -8.39 1.73 16.74
N THR A 477 -9.11 0.69 17.20
CA THR A 477 -8.50 -0.55 17.66
C THR A 477 -7.74 -1.24 16.53
N LEU A 478 -8.36 -1.40 15.35
CA LEU A 478 -7.71 -2.01 14.18
C LEU A 478 -6.47 -1.22 13.73
N GLU A 479 -6.53 0.11 13.72
CA GLU A 479 -5.38 0.95 13.43
C GLU A 479 -4.28 0.85 14.51
N PHE A 480 -4.63 0.67 15.79
CA PHE A 480 -3.66 0.40 16.83
C PHE A 480 -2.95 -0.95 16.61
N LEU A 481 -3.71 -2.02 16.36
CA LEU A 481 -3.17 -3.36 16.08
C LEU A 481 -2.23 -3.33 14.87
N GLN A 482 -2.66 -2.67 13.79
CA GLN A 482 -1.87 -2.48 12.58
C GLN A 482 -0.49 -1.87 12.90
N ARG A 483 -0.47 -0.77 13.64
CA ARG A 483 0.74 0.04 13.83
C ARG A 483 1.66 -0.52 14.90
N ARG A 484 1.09 -0.95 16.03
CA ARG A 484 1.84 -1.38 17.21
C ARG A 484 2.15 -2.87 17.19
N PHE A 485 1.22 -3.71 16.72
CA PHE A 485 1.39 -5.16 16.82
C PHE A 485 1.83 -5.83 15.51
N VAL A 486 1.30 -5.37 14.38
CA VAL A 486 1.68 -5.94 13.08
C VAL A 486 2.86 -5.18 12.45
N GLY A 487 3.03 -3.90 12.80
CA GLY A 487 4.13 -3.08 12.32
C GLY A 487 3.91 -2.42 10.95
N ILE A 488 2.68 -2.45 10.41
CA ILE A 488 2.36 -1.83 9.12
C ILE A 488 2.15 -0.32 9.30
N ASN A 489 3.15 0.47 8.88
CA ASN A 489 3.22 1.91 9.12
C ASN A 489 3.66 2.73 7.87
N PRO A 490 2.94 2.67 6.74
CA PRO A 490 3.32 3.46 5.56
C PRO A 490 3.11 4.98 5.77
N GLU A 491 3.87 5.77 5.01
CA GLU A 491 4.00 7.23 5.16
C GLU A 491 2.68 8.02 4.96
N LYS A 492 1.76 7.47 4.16
CA LYS A 492 0.45 8.06 3.82
C LYS A 492 -0.62 6.98 3.73
N GLY A 493 -1.87 7.39 3.94
CA GLY A 493 -3.05 6.53 3.91
C GLY A 493 -3.49 6.08 5.31
N THR A 494 -4.69 5.55 5.37
CA THR A 494 -5.25 4.83 6.53
C THR A 494 -6.33 3.91 5.98
N LYS A 495 -6.43 2.69 6.52
CA LYS A 495 -7.56 1.80 6.21
C LYS A 495 -8.82 2.19 6.97
N ALA A 496 -8.75 3.08 7.96
CA ALA A 496 -9.92 3.62 8.64
C ALA A 496 -10.77 4.48 7.69
N ALA A 497 -12.07 4.21 7.68
CA ALA A 497 -13.02 4.96 6.85
C ALA A 497 -13.00 6.47 7.18
N ARG A 498 -13.28 7.28 6.15
CA ARG A 498 -13.37 8.74 6.28
C ARG A 498 -14.73 9.11 6.83
N GLY A 499 -14.80 9.39 8.13
CA GLY A 499 -16.01 9.97 8.72
C GLY A 499 -16.45 11.25 8.00
N LYS A 500 -17.76 11.50 7.93
CA LYS A 500 -18.34 12.75 7.45
C LYS A 500 -18.39 13.76 8.61
N VAL A 501 -18.01 15.02 8.36
CA VAL A 501 -18.03 16.10 9.35
C VAL A 501 -18.72 17.32 8.77
N THR A 502 -19.64 17.90 9.52
CA THR A 502 -20.30 19.16 9.15
C THR A 502 -19.29 20.30 9.24
N SER A 503 -19.05 20.98 8.12
CA SER A 503 -18.19 22.16 8.09
C SER A 503 -18.79 23.27 8.92
N LYS A 504 -18.07 23.71 9.95
CA LYS A 504 -18.45 24.87 10.76
C LYS A 504 -18.55 26.17 9.95
N LYS A 505 -17.91 26.23 8.77
CA LYS A 505 -17.86 27.43 7.92
C LYS A 505 -18.97 27.48 6.86
N THR A 506 -19.45 26.31 6.41
CA THR A 506 -20.41 26.22 5.30
C THR A 506 -21.69 25.47 5.66
N GLY A 507 -21.79 24.91 6.87
CA GLY A 507 -22.92 24.07 7.30
C GLY A 507 -23.07 22.75 6.54
N LYS A 508 -22.27 22.51 5.49
CA LYS A 508 -22.35 21.32 4.65
C LYS A 508 -21.57 20.17 5.26
N THR A 509 -22.13 18.96 5.15
CA THR A 509 -21.44 17.71 5.46
C THR A 509 -20.29 17.51 4.46
N VAL A 510 -19.05 17.54 4.94
CA VAL A 510 -17.83 17.34 4.14
C VAL A 510 -17.09 16.12 4.65
N GLN A 511 -16.32 15.49 3.77
CA GLN A 511 -15.39 14.43 4.17
C GLN A 511 -14.35 14.98 5.17
N LYS A 512 -14.14 14.29 6.29
CA LYS A 512 -13.10 14.65 7.26
C LYS A 512 -11.73 14.68 6.57
N LYS A 513 -10.91 15.70 6.87
CA LYS A 513 -9.55 15.79 6.34
C LYS A 513 -8.77 14.51 6.66
N THR A 514 -8.05 13.98 5.67
CA THR A 514 -7.19 12.80 5.83
C THR A 514 -6.06 13.12 6.80
N ILE A 515 -6.07 12.44 7.95
CA ILE A 515 -4.94 12.44 8.89
C ILE A 515 -4.21 11.12 8.66
N THR A 516 -2.88 11.17 8.53
CA THR A 516 -2.05 9.97 8.34
C THR A 516 -2.23 8.95 9.46
N VAL A 517 -2.57 9.43 10.66
CA VAL A 517 -2.76 8.61 11.87
C VAL A 517 -3.98 9.11 12.63
N ASN A 518 -4.85 8.21 13.10
CA ASN A 518 -5.90 8.59 14.02
C ASN A 518 -5.30 9.21 15.30
N THR A 519 -5.74 10.43 15.64
CA THR A 519 -5.20 11.19 16.78
C THR A 519 -5.35 10.45 18.10
N LYS A 520 -6.45 9.71 18.31
CA LYS A 520 -6.64 8.89 19.52
C LYS A 520 -5.56 7.80 19.60
N VAL A 521 -5.32 7.10 18.49
CA VAL A 521 -4.31 6.03 18.38
C VAL A 521 -2.91 6.60 18.62
N SER A 522 -2.55 7.70 17.94
CA SER A 522 -1.25 8.36 18.12
C SER A 522 -1.03 8.82 19.56
N ASN A 523 -2.08 9.32 20.23
CA ASN A 523 -1.99 9.76 21.63
C ASN A 523 -1.77 8.57 22.57
N LEU A 524 -2.49 7.46 22.37
CA LEU A 524 -2.29 6.26 23.19
C LEU A 524 -0.90 5.68 22.99
N LEU A 525 -0.42 5.53 21.75
CA LEU A 525 0.93 5.06 21.46
C LEU A 525 1.99 5.90 22.16
N LYS A 526 1.84 7.23 22.12
CA LYS A 526 2.74 8.15 22.84
C LYS A 526 2.71 7.91 24.35
N ARG A 527 1.51 7.82 24.94
CA ARG A 527 1.36 7.61 26.39
C ARG A 527 1.90 6.26 26.86
N LEU A 528 1.77 5.21 26.04
CA LEU A 528 2.34 3.90 26.32
C LEU A 528 3.87 3.94 26.27
N MET A 529 4.45 4.60 25.25
CA MET A 529 5.91 4.80 25.20
C MET A 529 6.41 5.60 26.41
N ASP A 530 5.71 6.67 26.80
CA ASP A 530 6.06 7.47 27.98
C ASP A 530 5.92 6.62 29.28
N PHE A 531 4.93 5.73 29.36
CA PHE A 531 4.73 4.86 30.53
C PHE A 531 5.76 3.73 30.64
N GLU A 532 6.10 3.09 29.53
CA GLU A 532 7.19 2.10 29.45
C GLU A 532 8.54 2.73 29.85
N TRP A 533 8.69 4.05 29.66
CA TRP A 533 9.87 4.81 30.07
C TRP A 533 9.92 5.11 31.58
N ASP A 534 8.78 5.31 32.24
CA ASP A 534 8.70 5.69 33.67
C ASP A 534 8.79 4.49 34.65
N PHE A 535 8.73 3.24 34.15
CA PHE A 535 8.71 2.01 34.95
C PHE A 535 10.09 1.33 35.11
N ILE A 536 11.15 1.94 34.59
CA ILE A 536 12.53 1.41 34.57
C ILE A 536 13.44 2.30 35.41
#